data_AF-A0A920AYU6-F1
#
_entry.id   AF-A0A920AYU6-F1
#
_cell.length_a   1.000
_cell.length_b   1.000
_cell.length_c   1.000
_cell.angle_alpha   90.00
_cell.angle_beta   90.00
_cell.angle_gamma   90.00
#
_symmetry.space_group_name_H-M   'P 1'
#
loop_
_entity.id
_entity.type
_entity.pdbx_description
1 polymer ?
#
loop_
_entity_poly.entity_id
_entity_poly.type
_entity_poly.pdbx_seq_one_letter_code
_entity_poly.pdbx_strand_id
1 'polypeptide(L)'
;MLKSNDPSWSDSENLKKILNETLDKISEFKTLNQELEKLSSLGSEQKLFSDNMIKKFSELNNLIKKIIPEDLANELNKLKNDYDQMKTEDLLESIKKLANNINSVESELNRFLEIFKKIRTEQIVEEIRTRTKQAVKNQNNIDKRLRTVNSSSDKEQLKKLVSEQEINNKEVDNILKDLKNSVEPIKEFSRTTAQSLENISRSDNAKKTQKNLKNITTKLKKDLPYEAMDASSSAIESLSSMGDDIDKALDKFQKQSVQKMASKFQILLNDIIVISKSQESLLEYSKIIPRNSSRLSELANEQQLLQDQLKLTMKKGFDLSKETFFITPEMGKEFGIAFGQMNSSKSKLFERNTLSSVQNQEKAMNALNETARKIIENIKKMRESETTSGYEEFLERMKSISEKQSSINGQSMDLSLGQFLAQKRDGVIGSVLNQQNGIKKSLQQLMKEFENNPNISKESLNGILKEIDEVIKNIEQGNSKQTIINRQKKILSRMIDSQKSLTIRGEKEKERTSITAQQKEYDEIMKSNTNNDQTNLIIIDAMNEALSSGFSIEYQKMIRRYFNSMLTTKLIIDEKDDKSND
;
A
#
# COMPACT_ATOMS: atom_id res chain seq x y z
N MET A 1 6.33 18.82 30.07
CA MET A 1 6.16 19.80 31.16
C MET A 1 5.38 19.10 32.27
N LEU A 2 6.01 18.91 33.44
CA LEU A 2 5.42 18.64 34.76
C LEU A 2 6.64 18.35 35.67
N LYS A 3 7.13 19.39 36.34
CA LYS A 3 8.35 19.36 37.17
C LYS A 3 8.07 19.70 38.64
N SER A 4 6.81 19.70 39.08
CA SER A 4 6.42 19.96 40.47
C SER A 4 5.46 18.87 40.99
N ASN A 5 5.65 18.49 42.26
CA ASN A 5 4.87 17.44 42.95
C ASN A 5 3.49 17.89 43.45
N ASP A 6 3.14 19.17 43.31
CA ASP A 6 1.79 19.70 43.50
C ASP A 6 1.45 20.65 42.35
N PRO A 7 0.48 20.33 41.48
CA PRO A 7 0.03 21.24 40.44
C PRO A 7 -0.71 22.42 41.07
N SER A 8 -0.35 23.66 40.71
CA SER A 8 -1.10 24.83 41.16
C SER A 8 -2.52 24.80 40.56
N TRP A 9 -3.48 25.49 41.19
CA TRP A 9 -4.84 25.61 40.66
C TRP A 9 -4.87 26.13 39.21
N SER A 10 -3.92 27.01 38.86
CA SER A 10 -3.73 27.54 37.50
C SER A 10 -3.20 26.48 36.51
N ASP A 11 -2.33 25.56 36.95
CA ASP A 11 -1.88 24.44 36.12
C ASP A 11 -3.01 23.45 35.85
N SER A 12 -3.87 23.21 36.84
CA SER A 12 -5.07 22.38 36.70
C SER A 12 -6.09 22.99 35.73
N GLU A 13 -6.26 24.32 35.74
CA GLU A 13 -7.18 25.02 34.84
C GLU A 13 -6.66 25.07 33.38
N ASN A 14 -5.35 25.21 33.18
CA ASN A 14 -4.74 25.09 31.86
C ASN A 14 -4.80 23.65 31.31
N LEU A 15 -4.58 22.65 32.17
CA LEU A 15 -4.78 21.24 31.81
C LEU A 15 -6.23 20.99 31.39
N LYS A 16 -7.21 21.55 32.11
CA LYS A 16 -8.64 21.49 31.77
C LYS A 16 -8.92 22.10 30.41
N LYS A 17 -8.33 23.25 30.08
CA LYS A 17 -8.51 23.89 28.78
C LYS A 17 -7.94 23.01 27.65
N ILE A 18 -6.72 22.51 27.80
CA ILE A 18 -6.09 21.64 26.81
C ILE A 18 -6.83 20.30 26.68
N LEU A 19 -7.28 19.72 27.80
CA LEU A 19 -8.08 18.49 27.82
C LEU A 19 -9.43 18.68 27.16
N ASN A 20 -10.15 19.77 27.47
CA ASN A 20 -11.42 20.08 26.84
C ASN A 20 -11.25 20.35 25.35
N GLU A 21 -10.23 21.11 24.93
CA GLU A 21 -9.94 21.32 23.51
C GLU A 21 -9.57 20.00 22.80
N THR A 22 -8.85 19.10 23.48
CA THR A 22 -8.48 17.79 22.92
C THR A 22 -9.71 16.86 22.86
N LEU A 23 -10.56 16.86 23.88
CA LEU A 23 -11.81 16.11 23.96
C LEU A 23 -12.85 16.63 22.96
N ASP A 24 -12.94 17.95 22.78
CA ASP A 24 -13.81 18.59 21.80
C ASP A 24 -13.35 18.27 20.38
N LYS A 25 -12.05 18.35 20.09
CA LYS A 25 -11.52 17.92 18.78
C LYS A 25 -11.73 16.43 18.52
N ILE A 26 -11.60 15.58 19.54
CA ILE A 26 -11.89 14.13 19.43
C ILE A 26 -13.39 13.86 19.27
N SER A 27 -14.24 14.64 19.97
CA SER A 27 -15.69 14.60 19.87
C SER A 27 -16.17 15.04 18.50
N GLU A 28 -15.67 16.16 17.98
CA GLU A 28 -15.87 16.62 16.60
C GLU A 28 -15.45 15.55 15.60
N PHE A 29 -14.32 14.87 15.85
CA PHE A 29 -13.87 13.73 15.03
C PHE A 29 -14.84 12.54 15.07
N LYS A 30 -15.40 12.23 16.25
CA LYS A 30 -16.40 11.17 16.43
C LYS A 30 -17.74 11.52 15.80
N THR A 31 -18.18 12.78 15.91
CA THR A 31 -19.41 13.30 15.30
C THR A 31 -19.28 13.34 13.79
N LEU A 32 -18.15 13.81 13.26
CA LEU A 32 -17.79 13.71 11.85
C LEU A 32 -17.83 12.25 11.39
N ASN A 33 -17.31 11.31 12.18
CA ASN A 33 -17.34 9.90 11.84
C ASN A 33 -18.77 9.32 11.80
N GLN A 34 -19.63 9.71 12.76
CA GLN A 34 -21.03 9.31 12.81
C GLN A 34 -21.85 9.94 11.67
N GLU A 35 -21.55 11.17 11.29
CA GLU A 35 -22.15 11.84 10.13
C GLU A 35 -21.69 11.20 8.82
N LEU A 36 -20.40 10.84 8.71
CA LEU A 36 -19.86 10.09 7.58
C LEU A 36 -20.44 8.67 7.49
N GLU A 37 -20.70 8.00 8.61
CA GLU A 37 -21.41 6.71 8.66
C GLU A 37 -22.85 6.85 8.20
N LYS A 38 -23.58 7.88 8.66
CA LYS A 38 -24.94 8.18 8.20
C LYS A 38 -24.97 8.56 6.72
N LEU A 39 -24.01 9.35 6.25
CA LEU A 39 -23.89 9.75 4.84
C LEU A 39 -23.58 8.54 3.95
N SER A 40 -22.74 7.61 4.43
CA SER A 40 -22.43 6.36 3.75
C SER A 40 -23.62 5.40 3.72
N SER A 41 -24.37 5.26 4.82
CA SER A 41 -25.55 4.38 4.88
C SER A 41 -26.69 4.92 4.02
N LEU A 42 -26.99 6.22 4.08
CA LEU A 42 -27.99 6.88 3.24
C LEU A 42 -27.62 6.80 1.75
N GLY A 43 -26.33 6.98 1.41
CA GLY A 43 -25.84 6.86 0.05
C GLY A 43 -25.82 5.44 -0.51
N SER A 44 -25.60 4.42 0.33
CA SER A 44 -25.71 3.00 -0.03
C SER A 44 -27.16 2.55 -0.23
N GLU A 45 -28.08 2.96 0.66
CA GLU A 45 -29.49 2.60 0.57
C GLU A 45 -30.18 3.25 -0.63
N GLN A 46 -29.81 4.50 -0.97
CA GLN A 46 -30.40 5.24 -2.09
C GLN A 46 -29.60 5.17 -3.40
N LYS A 47 -28.48 4.40 -3.46
CA LYS A 47 -27.56 4.31 -4.62
C LYS A 47 -27.08 5.68 -5.17
N LEU A 48 -27.00 6.70 -4.32
CA LEU A 48 -26.64 8.07 -4.71
C LEU A 48 -25.13 8.24 -4.95
N PHE A 49 -24.31 7.33 -4.43
CA PHE A 49 -22.85 7.34 -4.60
C PHE A 49 -22.36 6.08 -5.31
N SER A 50 -21.28 6.22 -6.08
CA SER A 50 -20.60 5.07 -6.68
C SER A 50 -20.00 4.16 -5.61
N ASP A 51 -19.97 2.84 -5.85
CA ASP A 51 -19.35 1.85 -4.95
C ASP A 51 -17.90 2.21 -4.59
N ASN A 52 -17.19 2.90 -5.47
CA ASN A 52 -15.83 3.39 -5.25
C ASN A 52 -15.78 4.57 -4.26
N MET A 53 -16.78 5.45 -4.27
CA MET A 53 -16.87 6.59 -3.34
C MET A 53 -17.32 6.11 -1.95
N ILE A 54 -18.28 5.19 -1.88
CA ILE A 54 -18.70 4.52 -0.64
C ILE A 54 -17.53 3.74 -0.01
N LYS A 55 -16.75 3.03 -0.82
CA LYS A 55 -15.50 2.37 -0.38
C LYS A 55 -14.48 3.37 0.16
N LYS A 56 -14.27 4.53 -0.49
CA LYS A 56 -13.35 5.57 -0.01
C LYS A 56 -13.82 6.22 1.30
N PHE A 57 -15.14 6.39 1.49
CA PHE A 57 -15.72 6.87 2.75
C PHE A 57 -15.58 5.85 3.89
N SER A 58 -15.78 4.56 3.62
CA SER A 58 -15.53 3.48 4.59
C SER A 58 -14.05 3.35 4.97
N GLU A 59 -13.15 3.50 3.99
CA GLU A 59 -11.71 3.50 4.23
C GLU A 59 -11.25 4.69 5.08
N LEU A 60 -11.85 5.87 4.90
CA LEU A 60 -11.61 7.05 5.73
C LEU A 60 -12.13 6.84 7.17
N ASN A 61 -13.34 6.33 7.35
CA ASN A 61 -13.92 5.97 8.65
C ASN A 61 -13.04 4.95 9.41
N ASN A 62 -12.51 3.95 8.71
CA ASN A 62 -11.65 2.93 9.32
C ASN A 62 -10.23 3.43 9.66
N LEU A 63 -9.70 4.43 8.94
CA LEU A 63 -8.47 5.12 9.34
C LEU A 63 -8.70 5.92 10.63
N ILE A 64 -9.85 6.58 10.75
CA ILE A 64 -10.24 7.33 11.95
C ILE A 64 -10.39 6.41 13.18
N LYS A 65 -11.01 5.23 13.03
CA LYS A 65 -11.14 4.21 14.10
C LYS A 65 -9.82 3.61 14.58
N LYS A 66 -8.73 3.69 13.78
CA LYS A 66 -7.40 3.21 14.15
C LYS A 66 -6.52 4.28 14.80
N ILE A 67 -6.80 5.55 14.53
CA ILE A 67 -6.09 6.69 15.14
C ILE A 67 -6.53 6.88 16.60
N ILE A 68 -7.73 6.43 16.97
CA ILE A 68 -8.25 6.41 18.35
C ILE A 68 -8.56 4.96 18.73
N PRO A 69 -7.61 4.21 19.34
CA PRO A 69 -7.88 2.87 19.87
C PRO A 69 -9.06 2.86 20.84
N GLU A 70 -9.81 1.75 20.95
CA GLU A 70 -10.86 1.60 21.97
C GLU A 70 -10.33 1.85 23.40
N ASP A 71 -9.07 1.48 23.65
CA ASP A 71 -8.37 1.77 24.91
C ASP A 71 -8.19 3.27 25.16
N LEU A 72 -7.88 4.06 24.12
CA LEU A 72 -7.78 5.52 24.22
C LEU A 72 -9.15 6.13 24.56
N ALA A 73 -10.23 5.64 23.96
CA ALA A 73 -11.59 6.07 24.26
C ALA A 73 -12.01 5.70 25.70
N ASN A 74 -11.65 4.51 26.16
CA ASN A 74 -11.93 4.05 27.52
C ASN A 74 -11.12 4.83 28.57
N GLU A 75 -9.86 5.16 28.28
CA GLU A 75 -9.03 5.99 29.15
C GLU A 75 -9.46 7.45 29.18
N LEU A 76 -9.95 8.00 28.06
CA LEU A 76 -10.57 9.34 28.03
C LEU A 76 -11.84 9.38 28.88
N ASN A 77 -12.67 8.33 28.81
CA ASN A 77 -13.87 8.20 29.65
C ASN A 77 -13.52 8.04 31.14
N LYS A 78 -12.49 7.25 31.46
CA LYS A 78 -11.98 7.14 32.83
C LYS A 78 -11.42 8.47 33.34
N LEU A 79 -10.60 9.15 32.54
CA LEU A 79 -10.03 10.44 32.88
C LEU A 79 -11.11 11.48 33.17
N LYS A 80 -12.19 11.49 32.38
CA LYS A 80 -13.36 12.32 32.62
C LYS A 80 -14.03 12.00 33.97
N ASN A 81 -14.25 10.72 34.27
CA ASN A 81 -14.87 10.27 35.52
C ASN A 81 -13.98 10.51 36.76
N ASP A 82 -12.68 10.25 36.67
CA ASP A 82 -11.70 10.40 37.76
C ASP A 82 -11.53 11.89 38.13
N TYR A 83 -11.62 12.77 37.12
CA TYR A 83 -11.62 14.22 37.29
C TYR A 83 -12.92 14.74 37.93
N ASP A 84 -14.09 14.25 37.48
CA ASP A 84 -15.40 14.59 38.08
C ASP A 84 -15.50 14.16 39.56
N GLN A 85 -14.73 13.14 39.96
CA GLN A 85 -14.63 12.68 41.35
C GLN A 85 -13.49 13.34 42.16
N MET A 86 -12.74 14.28 41.59
CA MET A 86 -11.62 15.00 42.23
C MET A 86 -10.57 14.09 42.91
N LYS A 87 -10.30 12.91 42.36
CA LYS A 87 -9.27 12.00 42.88
C LYS A 87 -7.92 12.31 42.22
N THR A 88 -7.13 13.17 42.86
CA THR A 88 -5.89 13.75 42.30
C THR A 88 -4.83 12.70 41.94
N GLU A 89 -4.70 11.62 42.70
CA GLU A 89 -3.76 10.52 42.40
C GLU A 89 -4.19 9.67 41.20
N ASP A 90 -5.48 9.30 41.14
CA ASP A 90 -6.07 8.53 40.03
C ASP A 90 -6.03 9.34 38.72
N LEU A 91 -6.24 10.66 38.81
CA LEU A 91 -6.13 11.58 37.67
C LEU A 91 -4.72 11.59 37.07
N LEU A 92 -3.68 11.69 37.91
CA LEU A 92 -2.29 11.68 37.44
C LEU A 92 -1.91 10.35 36.78
N GLU A 93 -2.44 9.22 37.27
CA GLU A 93 -2.23 7.92 36.65
C GLU A 93 -2.97 7.78 35.31
N SER A 94 -4.23 8.23 35.23
CA SER A 94 -5.03 8.25 34.01
C SER A 94 -4.43 9.18 32.94
N ILE A 95 -3.88 10.34 33.32
CA ILE A 95 -3.14 11.24 32.40
C ILE A 95 -1.87 10.58 31.90
N LYS A 96 -1.10 9.90 32.76
CA LYS A 96 0.12 9.18 32.36
C LYS A 96 -0.18 8.06 31.37
N LYS A 97 -1.24 7.28 31.60
CA LYS A 97 -1.69 6.21 30.69
C LYS A 97 -2.13 6.77 29.33
N LEU A 98 -2.95 7.82 29.34
CA LEU A 98 -3.39 8.51 28.13
C LEU A 98 -2.19 9.06 27.32
N ALA A 99 -1.25 9.74 27.98
CA ALA A 99 -0.06 10.28 27.34
C ALA A 99 0.81 9.17 26.70
N ASN A 100 0.97 8.04 27.38
CA ASN A 100 1.70 6.89 26.85
C ASN A 100 1.01 6.27 25.63
N ASN A 101 -0.32 6.20 25.63
CA ASN A 101 -1.08 5.69 24.50
C ASN A 101 -1.06 6.64 23.29
N ILE A 102 -1.16 7.95 23.52
CA ILE A 102 -0.99 8.96 22.46
C ILE A 102 0.41 8.87 21.83
N ASN A 103 1.46 8.78 22.65
CA ASN A 103 2.83 8.61 22.17
C ASN A 103 3.01 7.32 21.35
N SER A 104 2.32 6.25 21.73
CA SER A 104 2.37 4.98 21.00
C SER A 104 1.68 5.08 19.63
N VAL A 105 0.53 5.76 19.56
CA VAL A 105 -0.16 6.06 18.29
C VAL A 105 0.72 6.92 17.40
N GLU A 106 1.32 8.00 17.92
CA GLU A 106 2.21 8.87 17.15
C GLU A 106 3.43 8.09 16.61
N SER A 107 4.01 7.22 17.42
CA SER A 107 5.16 6.42 16.98
C SER A 107 4.81 5.41 15.88
N GLU A 108 3.63 4.82 15.93
CA GLU A 108 3.14 3.95 14.86
C GLU A 108 2.84 4.74 13.58
N LEU A 109 2.24 5.94 13.69
CA LEU A 109 2.01 6.83 12.54
C LEU A 109 3.30 7.24 11.86
N ASN A 110 4.31 7.65 12.63
CA ASN A 110 5.63 8.01 12.11
C ASN A 110 6.30 6.81 11.43
N ARG A 111 6.21 5.63 12.02
CA ARG A 111 6.67 4.38 11.40
C ARG A 111 6.02 4.16 10.03
N PHE A 112 4.70 4.29 9.93
CA PHE A 112 4.02 4.07 8.66
C PHE A 112 4.38 5.11 7.61
N LEU A 113 4.51 6.38 8.01
CA LEU A 113 4.87 7.45 7.09
C LEU A 113 6.24 7.18 6.45
N GLU A 114 7.22 6.76 7.24
CA GLU A 114 8.58 6.49 6.77
C GLU A 114 8.64 5.26 5.84
N ILE A 115 7.95 4.17 6.20
CA ILE A 115 7.86 3.01 5.30
C ILE A 115 7.10 3.39 4.01
N PHE A 116 6.09 4.25 4.09
CA PHE A 116 5.29 4.65 2.94
C PHE A 116 6.09 5.49 1.95
N LYS A 117 6.86 6.48 2.42
CA LYS A 117 7.78 7.26 1.56
C LYS A 117 8.72 6.34 0.78
N LYS A 118 9.22 5.31 1.45
CA LYS A 118 10.11 4.32 0.85
C LYS A 118 9.40 3.45 -0.19
N ILE A 119 8.20 2.95 0.10
CA ILE A 119 7.38 2.21 -0.87
C ILE A 119 7.07 3.08 -2.08
N ARG A 120 6.69 4.35 -1.86
CA ARG A 120 6.40 5.28 -2.95
C ARG A 120 7.62 5.49 -3.84
N THR A 121 8.80 5.58 -3.24
CA THR A 121 10.07 5.69 -3.96
C THR A 121 10.36 4.42 -4.78
N GLU A 122 10.22 3.23 -4.18
CA GLU A 122 10.37 1.94 -4.88
C GLU A 122 9.36 1.81 -6.04
N GLN A 123 8.10 2.25 -5.86
CA GLN A 123 7.08 2.26 -6.90
C GLN A 123 7.41 3.21 -8.06
N ILE A 124 7.82 4.45 -7.77
CA ILE A 124 8.18 5.43 -8.81
C ILE A 124 9.32 4.89 -9.68
N VAL A 125 10.31 4.26 -9.04
CA VAL A 125 11.44 3.60 -9.71
C VAL A 125 10.92 2.53 -10.68
N GLU A 126 10.09 1.60 -10.23
CA GLU A 126 9.59 0.51 -11.08
C GLU A 126 8.62 1.00 -12.17
N GLU A 127 7.83 2.02 -11.88
CA GLU A 127 6.90 2.64 -12.82
C GLU A 127 7.66 3.27 -13.99
N ILE A 128 8.69 4.09 -13.71
CA ILE A 128 9.55 4.70 -14.73
C ILE A 128 10.20 3.61 -15.59
N ARG A 129 10.70 2.54 -14.96
CA ARG A 129 11.32 1.40 -15.65
C ARG A 129 10.37 0.74 -16.64
N THR A 130 9.19 0.33 -16.15
CA THR A 130 8.19 -0.39 -16.92
C THR A 130 7.62 0.46 -18.06
N ARG A 131 7.30 1.72 -17.77
CA ARG A 131 6.78 2.68 -18.76
C ARG A 131 7.81 2.96 -19.86
N THR A 132 9.09 3.08 -19.51
CA THR A 132 10.17 3.25 -20.50
C THR A 132 10.30 2.03 -21.41
N LYS A 133 10.31 0.81 -20.86
CA LYS A 133 10.32 -0.44 -21.66
C LYS A 133 9.11 -0.53 -22.58
N GLN A 134 7.93 -0.14 -22.09
CA GLN A 134 6.72 -0.11 -22.90
C GLN A 134 6.79 0.95 -24.02
N ALA A 135 7.33 2.14 -23.75
CA ALA A 135 7.51 3.20 -24.75
C ALA A 135 8.49 2.76 -25.86
N VAL A 136 9.59 2.07 -25.51
CA VAL A 136 10.51 1.45 -26.48
C VAL A 136 9.76 0.43 -27.34
N LYS A 137 8.97 -0.45 -26.73
CA LYS A 137 8.19 -1.47 -27.44
C LYS A 137 7.15 -0.86 -28.37
N ASN A 138 6.44 0.18 -27.92
CA ASN A 138 5.47 0.93 -28.72
C ASN A 138 6.16 1.58 -29.92
N GLN A 139 7.31 2.24 -29.72
CA GLN A 139 8.04 2.88 -30.82
C GLN A 139 8.52 1.86 -31.85
N ASN A 140 9.00 0.69 -31.42
CA ASN A 140 9.35 -0.41 -32.32
C ASN A 140 8.15 -0.92 -33.13
N ASN A 141 6.96 -0.97 -32.54
CA ASN A 141 5.74 -1.36 -33.27
C ASN A 141 5.35 -0.31 -34.31
N ILE A 142 5.40 0.97 -33.93
CA ILE A 142 5.15 2.08 -34.86
C ILE A 142 6.13 2.01 -36.04
N ASP A 143 7.43 1.82 -35.79
CA ASP A 143 8.45 1.68 -36.85
C ASP A 143 8.16 0.53 -37.82
N LYS A 144 7.79 -0.65 -37.30
CA LYS A 144 7.42 -1.80 -38.14
C LYS A 144 6.23 -1.48 -39.04
N ARG A 145 5.22 -0.79 -38.52
CA ARG A 145 4.02 -0.42 -39.28
C ARG A 145 4.28 0.71 -40.27
N LEU A 146 5.21 1.62 -39.99
CA LEU A 146 5.67 2.64 -40.93
C LEU A 146 6.26 2.00 -42.20
N ARG A 147 6.95 0.86 -42.06
CA ARG A 147 7.55 0.10 -43.16
C ARG A 147 6.55 -0.60 -44.07
N THR A 148 5.31 -0.76 -43.63
CA THR A 148 4.27 -1.48 -44.36
C THR A 148 3.14 -0.59 -44.86
N VAL A 149 2.99 0.63 -44.33
CA VAL A 149 1.90 1.55 -44.69
C VAL A 149 2.20 2.25 -46.01
N ASN A 150 1.23 2.22 -46.93
CA ASN A 150 1.29 3.00 -48.17
C ASN A 150 0.34 4.20 -48.08
N SER A 151 0.89 5.41 -48.20
CA SER A 151 0.17 6.68 -47.98
C SER A 151 -0.98 6.92 -48.96
N SER A 152 -0.98 6.25 -50.13
CA SER A 152 -2.03 6.37 -51.14
C SER A 152 -3.22 5.42 -50.94
N SER A 153 -3.02 4.24 -50.31
CA SER A 153 -4.08 3.24 -50.09
C SER A 153 -4.58 3.17 -48.64
N ASP A 154 -3.77 3.54 -47.64
CA ASP A 154 -4.02 3.22 -46.23
C ASP A 154 -4.24 4.46 -45.33
N LYS A 155 -5.02 5.44 -45.82
CA LYS A 155 -5.27 6.71 -45.08
C LYS A 155 -5.79 6.51 -43.66
N GLU A 156 -6.65 5.52 -43.41
CA GLU A 156 -7.13 5.22 -42.05
C GLU A 156 -6.02 4.66 -41.14
N GLN A 157 -5.14 3.80 -41.67
CA GLN A 157 -4.04 3.24 -40.90
C GLN A 157 -3.01 4.33 -40.56
N LEU A 158 -2.76 5.25 -41.51
CA LEU A 158 -1.89 6.40 -41.29
C LEU A 158 -2.43 7.32 -40.19
N LYS A 159 -3.73 7.63 -40.20
CA LYS A 159 -4.37 8.38 -39.10
C LYS A 159 -4.20 7.68 -37.74
N LYS A 160 -4.39 6.36 -37.69
CA LYS A 160 -4.14 5.58 -36.46
C LYS A 160 -2.69 5.67 -35.99
N LEU A 161 -1.73 5.58 -36.92
CA LEU A 161 -0.29 5.72 -36.61
C LEU A 161 0.06 7.11 -36.07
N VAL A 162 -0.53 8.17 -36.63
CA VAL A 162 -0.37 9.53 -36.08
C VAL A 162 -0.84 9.57 -34.63
N SER A 163 -2.03 9.06 -34.33
CA SER A 163 -2.56 9.04 -32.97
C SER A 163 -1.72 8.19 -32.01
N GLU A 164 -1.28 7.00 -32.43
CA GLU A 164 -0.40 6.13 -31.63
C GLU A 164 0.96 6.81 -31.36
N GLN A 165 1.54 7.48 -32.35
CA GLN A 165 2.78 8.23 -32.17
C GLN A 165 2.59 9.42 -31.22
N GLU A 166 1.49 10.17 -31.32
CA GLU A 166 1.19 11.25 -30.38
C GLU A 166 1.03 10.76 -28.93
N ILE A 167 0.38 9.61 -28.74
CA ILE A 167 0.27 8.95 -27.44
C ILE A 167 1.66 8.57 -26.93
N ASN A 168 2.50 7.95 -27.77
CA ASN A 168 3.85 7.57 -27.39
C ASN A 168 4.74 8.78 -27.06
N ASN A 169 4.60 9.89 -27.79
CA ASN A 169 5.31 11.14 -27.51
C ASN A 169 4.93 11.70 -26.14
N LYS A 170 3.62 11.78 -25.85
CA LYS A 170 3.12 12.23 -24.54
C LYS A 170 3.63 11.33 -23.42
N GLU A 171 3.64 10.01 -23.64
CA GLU A 171 4.14 9.07 -22.65
C GLU A 171 5.62 9.26 -22.35
N VAL A 172 6.46 9.45 -23.38
CA VAL A 172 7.89 9.75 -23.19
C VAL A 172 8.10 11.09 -22.49
N ASP A 173 7.32 12.12 -22.81
CA ASP A 173 7.35 13.41 -22.11
C ASP A 173 6.97 13.26 -20.63
N ASN A 174 5.95 12.45 -20.33
CA ASN A 174 5.53 12.13 -18.97
C ASN A 174 6.61 11.35 -18.21
N ILE A 175 7.22 10.34 -18.83
CA ILE A 175 8.35 9.59 -18.25
C ILE A 175 9.48 10.55 -17.88
N LEU A 176 9.86 11.47 -18.77
CA LEU A 176 10.91 12.46 -18.49
C LEU A 176 10.53 13.42 -17.35
N LYS A 177 9.26 13.82 -17.27
CA LYS A 177 8.74 14.64 -16.16
C LYS A 177 8.79 13.87 -14.83
N ASP A 178 8.35 12.62 -14.82
CA ASP A 178 8.36 11.76 -13.63
C ASP A 178 9.79 11.45 -13.19
N LEU A 179 10.70 11.26 -14.13
CA LEU A 179 12.11 11.07 -13.85
C LEU A 179 12.73 12.29 -13.16
N LYS A 180 12.37 13.52 -13.56
CA LYS A 180 12.75 14.76 -12.83
C LYS A 180 12.12 14.82 -11.44
N ASN A 181 10.82 14.55 -11.36
CA ASN A 181 10.07 14.61 -10.10
C ASN A 181 10.51 13.53 -9.09
N SER A 182 11.09 12.43 -9.58
CA SER A 182 11.60 11.35 -8.75
C SER A 182 12.93 11.67 -8.06
N VAL A 183 13.64 12.71 -8.49
CA VAL A 183 14.99 13.05 -7.98
C VAL A 183 14.95 13.33 -6.48
N GLU A 184 14.07 14.22 -6.00
CA GLU A 184 14.00 14.56 -4.57
C GLU A 184 13.57 13.38 -3.67
N PRO A 185 12.49 12.63 -3.94
CA PRO A 185 12.15 11.49 -3.08
C PRO A 185 13.23 10.40 -3.10
N ILE A 186 13.90 10.15 -4.24
CA ILE A 186 14.99 9.17 -4.32
C ILE A 186 16.24 9.64 -3.56
N LYS A 187 16.50 10.95 -3.51
CA LYS A 187 17.68 11.55 -2.86
C LYS A 187 17.72 11.33 -1.35
N GLU A 188 16.55 11.18 -0.70
CA GLU A 188 16.44 10.80 0.71
C GLU A 188 17.10 9.44 1.00
N PHE A 189 17.04 8.52 0.04
CA PHE A 189 17.54 7.14 0.19
C PHE A 189 18.86 6.89 -0.56
N SER A 190 19.05 7.54 -1.72
CA SER A 190 20.23 7.43 -2.59
C SER A 190 20.50 8.69 -3.40
N ARG A 191 21.41 9.53 -2.91
CA ARG A 191 21.91 10.71 -3.64
C ARG A 191 22.53 10.35 -4.99
N THR A 192 23.27 9.24 -5.07
CA THR A 192 23.93 8.82 -6.31
C THR A 192 22.94 8.40 -7.39
N THR A 193 21.85 7.73 -7.00
CA THR A 193 20.78 7.37 -7.94
C THR A 193 20.03 8.61 -8.39
N ALA A 194 19.66 9.48 -7.45
CA ALA A 194 18.98 10.74 -7.76
C ALA A 194 19.78 11.57 -8.78
N GLN A 195 21.10 11.70 -8.60
CA GLN A 195 21.97 12.39 -9.56
C GLN A 195 22.02 11.69 -10.93
N SER A 196 22.06 10.36 -10.94
CA SER A 196 22.08 9.59 -12.19
C SER A 196 20.79 9.83 -13.00
N LEU A 197 19.64 9.81 -12.33
CA LEU A 197 18.35 10.10 -12.95
C LEU A 197 18.28 11.55 -13.44
N GLU A 198 18.70 12.53 -12.63
CA GLU A 198 18.75 13.93 -13.07
C GLU A 198 19.60 14.10 -14.35
N ASN A 199 20.75 13.42 -14.42
CA ASN A 199 21.64 13.44 -15.57
C ASN A 199 20.99 12.79 -16.81
N ILE A 200 20.32 11.65 -16.64
CA ILE A 200 19.58 10.98 -17.72
C ILE A 200 18.50 11.91 -18.28
N SER A 201 17.73 12.58 -17.42
CA SER A 201 16.67 13.50 -17.83
C SER A 201 17.16 14.68 -18.68
N ARG A 202 18.40 15.12 -18.43
CA ARG A 202 19.04 16.25 -19.12
C ARG A 202 19.97 15.81 -20.26
N SER A 203 20.11 14.51 -20.47
CA SER A 203 21.04 13.93 -21.45
C SER A 203 20.70 14.34 -22.88
N ASP A 204 21.72 14.29 -23.75
CA ASP A 204 21.50 14.50 -25.18
C ASP A 204 20.60 13.42 -25.79
N ASN A 205 20.62 12.20 -25.25
CA ASN A 205 19.71 11.13 -25.65
C ASN A 205 18.26 11.51 -25.37
N ALA A 206 17.93 12.01 -24.17
CA ALA A 206 16.58 12.47 -23.84
C ALA A 206 16.08 13.57 -24.82
N LYS A 207 16.94 14.56 -25.10
CA LYS A 207 16.61 15.64 -26.06
C LYS A 207 16.45 15.12 -27.49
N LYS A 208 17.35 14.23 -27.94
CA LYS A 208 17.29 13.59 -29.26
C LYS A 208 16.02 12.75 -29.41
N THR A 209 15.67 11.97 -28.41
CA THR A 209 14.44 11.18 -28.39
C THR A 209 13.22 12.09 -28.56
N GLN A 210 13.04 13.12 -27.72
CA GLN A 210 11.91 14.05 -27.84
C GLN A 210 11.85 14.73 -29.22
N LYS A 211 13.01 15.17 -29.75
CA LYS A 211 13.09 15.80 -31.07
C LYS A 211 12.67 14.84 -32.19
N ASN A 212 13.20 13.62 -32.20
CA ASN A 212 12.94 12.64 -33.23
C ASN A 212 11.47 12.16 -33.18
N LEU A 213 10.94 11.91 -31.99
CA LEU A 213 9.53 11.57 -31.76
C LEU A 213 8.57 12.64 -32.32
N LYS A 214 8.86 13.92 -32.08
CA LYS A 214 8.09 15.05 -32.66
C LYS A 214 8.23 15.10 -34.19
N ASN A 215 9.43 14.88 -34.72
CA ASN A 215 9.68 14.87 -36.16
C ASN A 215 8.87 13.77 -36.87
N ILE A 216 8.77 12.58 -36.29
CA ILE A 216 7.94 11.48 -36.81
C ILE A 216 6.48 11.96 -36.93
N THR A 217 5.91 12.52 -35.87
CA THR A 217 4.54 13.04 -35.89
C THR A 217 4.34 14.11 -36.97
N THR A 218 5.29 15.04 -37.12
CA THR A 218 5.21 16.08 -38.16
C THR A 218 5.23 15.48 -39.56
N LYS A 219 6.09 14.50 -39.82
CA LYS A 219 6.18 13.83 -41.14
C LYS A 219 4.94 12.99 -41.42
N LEU A 220 4.40 12.29 -40.43
CA LEU A 220 3.17 11.51 -40.60
C LEU A 220 1.94 12.38 -40.84
N LYS A 221 1.85 13.56 -40.22
CA LYS A 221 0.77 14.54 -40.49
C LYS A 221 0.84 15.15 -41.90
N LYS A 222 2.01 15.09 -42.54
CA LYS A 222 2.22 15.52 -43.94
C LYS A 222 2.06 14.39 -44.94
N ASP A 223 1.56 13.23 -44.51
CA ASP A 223 1.43 12.02 -45.33
C ASP A 223 2.75 11.47 -45.89
N LEU A 224 3.86 11.66 -45.17
CA LEU A 224 5.22 11.24 -45.54
C LEU A 224 5.77 10.12 -44.61
N PRO A 225 5.21 8.90 -44.63
CA PRO A 225 5.62 7.82 -43.73
C PRO A 225 7.04 7.30 -44.00
N TYR A 226 7.50 7.29 -45.25
CA TYR A 226 8.86 6.86 -45.61
C TYR A 226 9.92 7.80 -45.04
N GLU A 227 9.71 9.11 -45.13
CA GLU A 227 10.63 10.08 -44.53
C GLU A 227 10.66 9.99 -42.99
N ALA A 228 9.59 9.48 -42.38
CA ALA A 228 9.52 9.30 -40.94
C ALA A 228 10.36 8.12 -40.42
N MET A 229 10.79 7.20 -41.28
CA MET A 229 11.53 5.99 -40.90
C MET A 229 12.89 6.27 -40.27
N ASP A 230 13.65 7.24 -40.82
CA ASP A 230 14.98 7.59 -40.29
C ASP A 230 14.87 8.22 -38.89
N ALA A 231 13.87 9.08 -38.72
CA ALA A 231 13.57 9.69 -37.42
C ALA A 231 13.09 8.64 -36.41
N SER A 232 12.30 7.66 -36.87
CA SER A 232 11.83 6.54 -36.06
C SER A 232 12.97 5.63 -35.61
N SER A 233 13.88 5.26 -36.51
CA SER A 233 15.06 4.46 -36.19
C SER A 233 15.96 5.20 -35.16
N SER A 234 16.21 6.48 -35.39
CA SER A 234 16.97 7.33 -34.45
C SER A 234 16.26 7.53 -33.10
N ALA A 235 14.92 7.57 -33.08
CA ALA A 235 14.14 7.64 -31.85
C ALA A 235 14.24 6.33 -31.06
N ILE A 236 14.18 5.17 -31.73
CA ILE A 236 14.33 3.85 -31.08
C ILE A 236 15.71 3.72 -30.45
N GLU A 237 16.78 4.07 -31.16
CA GLU A 237 18.15 3.98 -30.64
C GLU A 237 18.33 4.86 -29.40
N SER A 238 17.95 6.13 -29.48
CA SER A 238 18.09 7.07 -28.36
C SER A 238 17.19 6.71 -27.17
N LEU A 239 15.94 6.28 -27.43
CA LEU A 239 15.00 5.86 -26.38
C LEU A 239 15.43 4.55 -25.71
N SER A 240 15.98 3.61 -26.48
CA SER A 240 16.51 2.35 -25.93
C SER A 240 17.75 2.61 -25.08
N SER A 241 18.69 3.44 -25.56
CA SER A 241 19.85 3.84 -24.77
C SER A 241 19.45 4.56 -23.49
N MET A 242 18.44 5.43 -23.54
CA MET A 242 17.88 6.07 -22.34
C MET A 242 17.26 5.03 -21.39
N GLY A 243 16.53 4.05 -21.92
CA GLY A 243 15.98 2.94 -21.15
C GLY A 243 17.04 2.10 -20.45
N ASP A 244 18.16 1.82 -21.12
CA ASP A 244 19.29 1.08 -20.54
C ASP A 244 19.97 1.86 -19.41
N ASP A 245 20.12 3.18 -19.57
CA ASP A 245 20.70 4.04 -18.53
C ASP A 245 19.77 4.14 -17.31
N ILE A 246 18.45 4.22 -17.53
CA ILE A 246 17.44 4.13 -16.49
C ILE A 246 17.55 2.78 -15.78
N ASP A 247 17.52 1.67 -16.51
CA ASP A 247 17.62 0.32 -15.93
C ASP A 247 18.87 0.18 -15.04
N LYS A 248 20.05 0.62 -15.52
CA LYS A 248 21.30 0.58 -14.73
C LYS A 248 21.23 1.43 -13.46
N ALA A 249 20.67 2.64 -13.54
CA ALA A 249 20.56 3.53 -12.39
C ALA A 249 19.63 2.94 -11.31
N LEU A 250 18.52 2.34 -11.73
CA LEU A 250 17.52 1.74 -10.86
C LEU A 250 18.01 0.39 -10.28
N ASP A 251 18.70 -0.44 -11.05
CA ASP A 251 19.34 -1.68 -10.55
C ASP A 251 20.36 -1.36 -9.45
N LYS A 252 21.16 -0.31 -9.65
CA LYS A 252 22.13 0.16 -8.66
C LYS A 252 21.42 0.61 -7.38
N PHE A 253 20.29 1.32 -7.51
CA PHE A 253 19.46 1.74 -6.38
C PHE A 253 18.94 0.54 -5.57
N GLN A 254 18.35 -0.44 -6.23
CA GLN A 254 17.82 -1.66 -5.60
C GLN A 254 18.92 -2.42 -4.88
N LYS A 255 20.04 -2.71 -5.55
CA LYS A 255 21.18 -3.44 -4.96
C LYS A 255 21.76 -2.72 -3.74
N GLN A 256 21.98 -1.42 -3.83
CA GLN A 256 22.50 -0.63 -2.69
C GLN A 256 21.51 -0.59 -1.53
N SER A 257 20.22 -0.47 -1.81
CA SER A 257 19.18 -0.44 -0.78
C SER A 257 19.10 -1.78 -0.05
N VAL A 258 19.04 -2.89 -0.80
CA VAL A 258 19.03 -4.25 -0.26
C VAL A 258 20.29 -4.53 0.56
N GLN A 259 21.46 -4.14 0.07
CA GLN A 259 22.71 -4.33 0.80
C GLN A 259 22.72 -3.57 2.13
N LYS A 260 22.37 -2.27 2.12
CA LYS A 260 22.29 -1.46 3.35
C LYS A 260 21.32 -2.06 4.36
N MET A 261 20.15 -2.47 3.90
CA MET A 261 19.13 -3.07 4.77
C MET A 261 19.59 -4.42 5.31
N ALA A 262 20.19 -5.27 4.47
CA ALA A 262 20.75 -6.56 4.88
C ALA A 262 21.82 -6.40 5.96
N SER A 263 22.69 -5.39 5.85
CA SER A 263 23.68 -5.09 6.90
C SER A 263 23.03 -4.73 8.24
N LYS A 264 21.94 -3.95 8.24
CA LYS A 264 21.18 -3.64 9.48
C LYS A 264 20.59 -4.90 10.11
N PHE A 265 19.99 -5.77 9.30
CA PHE A 265 19.48 -7.06 9.76
C PHE A 265 20.59 -7.99 10.28
N GLN A 266 21.76 -8.01 9.63
CA GLN A 266 22.91 -8.81 10.08
C GLN A 266 23.43 -8.35 11.44
N ILE A 267 23.48 -7.03 11.69
CA ILE A 267 23.84 -6.48 13.01
C ILE A 267 22.82 -6.94 14.05
N LEU A 268 21.52 -6.80 13.77
CA LEU A 268 20.45 -7.23 14.68
C LEU A 268 20.51 -8.73 14.96
N LEU A 269 20.74 -9.54 13.92
CA LEU A 269 20.89 -10.99 14.03
C LEU A 269 22.10 -11.36 14.91
N ASN A 270 23.24 -10.71 14.68
CA ASN A 270 24.45 -10.97 15.46
C ASN A 270 24.24 -10.65 16.95
N ASP A 271 23.60 -9.52 17.25
CA ASP A 271 23.28 -9.15 18.64
C ASP A 271 22.39 -10.22 19.31
N ILE A 272 21.36 -10.72 18.61
CA ILE A 272 20.46 -11.77 19.13
C ILE A 272 21.22 -13.08 19.33
N ILE A 273 22.08 -13.49 18.40
CA ILE A 273 22.87 -14.71 18.51
C ILE A 273 23.83 -14.63 19.71
N VAL A 274 24.48 -13.49 19.91
CA VAL A 274 25.40 -13.28 21.05
C VAL A 274 24.65 -13.36 22.37
N ILE A 275 23.47 -12.72 22.47
CA ILE A 275 22.63 -12.78 23.67
C ILE A 275 22.13 -14.21 23.89
N SER A 276 21.67 -14.91 22.84
CA SER A 276 21.15 -16.27 22.94
C SER A 276 22.23 -17.26 23.42
N LYS A 277 23.44 -17.19 22.86
CA LYS A 277 24.58 -18.01 23.32
C LYS A 277 24.98 -17.72 24.76
N SER A 278 24.95 -16.46 25.17
CA SER A 278 25.25 -16.08 26.54
C SER A 278 24.15 -16.55 27.50
N GLN A 279 22.88 -16.51 27.07
CA GLN A 279 21.74 -17.03 27.80
C GLN A 279 21.82 -18.55 27.96
N GLU A 280 22.26 -19.27 26.92
CA GLU A 280 22.52 -20.72 26.95
C GLU A 280 23.64 -21.06 27.94
N SER A 281 24.76 -20.32 27.91
CA SER A 281 25.84 -20.52 28.88
C SER A 281 25.35 -20.29 30.32
N LEU A 282 24.58 -19.22 30.55
CA LEU A 282 24.02 -18.90 31.86
C LEU A 282 23.02 -19.96 32.34
N LEU A 283 22.23 -20.51 31.42
CA LEU A 283 21.33 -21.63 31.65
C LEU A 283 22.09 -22.87 32.13
N GLU A 284 23.17 -23.25 31.45
CA GLU A 284 23.99 -24.41 31.83
C GLU A 284 24.61 -24.25 33.22
N TYR A 285 25.12 -23.06 33.56
CA TYR A 285 25.59 -22.77 34.92
C TYR A 285 24.46 -22.83 35.96
N SER A 286 23.28 -22.31 35.62
CA SER A 286 22.12 -22.28 36.52
C SER A 286 21.57 -23.69 36.82
N LYS A 287 21.73 -24.65 35.90
CA LYS A 287 21.33 -26.06 36.09
C LYS A 287 22.16 -26.78 37.15
N ILE A 288 23.45 -26.47 37.25
CA ILE A 288 24.40 -27.20 38.10
C ILE A 288 24.70 -26.52 39.44
N ILE A 289 24.30 -25.26 39.63
CA ILE A 289 24.59 -24.51 40.86
C ILE A 289 23.68 -24.93 42.02
N PRO A 290 24.24 -25.24 43.21
CA PRO A 290 23.46 -25.54 44.41
C PRO A 290 22.63 -24.33 44.90
N ARG A 291 21.44 -24.60 45.45
CA ARG A 291 20.49 -23.57 45.93
C ARG A 291 21.04 -22.65 47.04
N ASN A 292 21.99 -23.15 47.83
CA ASN A 292 22.63 -22.39 48.91
C ASN A 292 23.88 -21.62 48.46
N SER A 293 24.32 -21.76 47.20
CA SER A 293 25.52 -21.09 46.69
C SER A 293 25.39 -19.56 46.71
N SER A 294 26.47 -18.87 47.08
CA SER A 294 26.57 -17.41 46.96
C SER A 294 26.63 -16.95 45.50
N ARG A 295 27.06 -17.83 44.57
CA ARG A 295 27.16 -17.54 43.13
C ARG A 295 25.82 -17.29 42.45
N LEU A 296 24.69 -17.62 43.08
CA LEU A 296 23.37 -17.32 42.54
C LEU A 296 23.14 -15.81 42.33
N SER A 297 23.73 -14.98 43.19
CA SER A 297 23.67 -13.53 43.00
C SER A 297 24.50 -13.06 41.80
N GLU A 298 25.60 -13.73 41.49
CA GLU A 298 26.43 -13.44 40.31
C GLU A 298 25.66 -13.80 39.04
N LEU A 299 25.03 -14.98 38.99
CA LEU A 299 24.17 -15.38 37.87
C LEU A 299 22.98 -14.42 37.66
N ALA A 300 22.40 -13.90 38.75
CA ALA A 300 21.31 -12.92 38.66
C ALA A 300 21.78 -11.61 38.03
N ASN A 301 23.01 -11.17 38.34
CA ASN A 301 23.63 -9.99 37.73
C ASN A 301 23.96 -10.23 36.25
N GLU A 302 24.47 -11.42 35.89
CA GLU A 302 24.66 -11.81 34.49
C GLU A 302 23.33 -11.82 33.72
N GLN A 303 22.27 -12.36 34.33
CA GLN A 303 20.92 -12.36 33.76
C GLN A 303 20.39 -10.94 33.51
N GLN A 304 20.68 -10.00 34.42
CA GLN A 304 20.36 -8.57 34.26
C GLN A 304 21.12 -7.96 33.08
N LEU A 305 22.42 -8.24 32.96
CA LEU A 305 23.24 -7.73 31.86
C LEU A 305 22.71 -8.20 30.49
N LEU A 306 22.32 -9.48 30.37
CA LEU A 306 21.69 -10.01 29.16
C LEU A 306 20.36 -9.33 28.86
N GLN A 307 19.55 -9.07 29.89
CA GLN A 307 18.30 -8.35 29.75
C GLN A 307 18.50 -6.92 29.24
N ASP A 308 19.52 -6.21 29.72
CA ASP A 308 19.85 -4.85 29.28
C ASP A 308 20.40 -4.83 27.85
N GLN A 309 21.23 -5.82 27.48
CA GLN A 309 21.65 -6.01 26.08
C GLN A 309 20.44 -6.27 25.17
N LEU A 310 19.51 -7.13 25.59
CA LEU A 310 18.28 -7.39 24.85
C LEU A 310 17.46 -6.11 24.67
N LYS A 311 17.36 -5.25 25.69
CA LYS A 311 16.67 -3.96 25.59
C LYS A 311 17.27 -3.06 24.51
N LEU A 312 18.60 -3.01 24.39
CA LEU A 312 19.28 -2.26 23.33
C LEU A 312 19.00 -2.87 21.95
N THR A 313 19.03 -4.19 21.84
CA THR A 313 18.71 -4.94 20.61
C THR A 313 17.26 -4.74 20.18
N MET A 314 16.32 -4.74 21.12
CA MET A 314 14.91 -4.42 20.89
C MET A 314 14.74 -3.01 20.33
N LYS A 315 15.48 -2.02 20.87
CA LYS A 315 15.47 -0.65 20.33
C LYS A 315 15.95 -0.61 18.88
N LYS A 316 17.05 -1.31 18.55
CA LYS A 316 17.51 -1.43 17.16
C LYS A 316 16.46 -2.10 16.26
N GLY A 317 15.81 -3.15 16.73
CA GLY A 317 14.70 -3.81 16.02
C GLY A 317 13.51 -2.89 15.79
N PHE A 318 13.15 -2.09 16.79
CA PHE A 318 12.08 -1.10 16.69
C PHE A 318 12.41 0.01 15.69
N ASP A 319 13.62 0.55 15.74
CA ASP A 319 14.08 1.55 14.79
C ASP A 319 14.13 0.99 13.36
N LEU A 320 14.57 -0.27 13.20
CA LEU A 320 14.52 -0.96 11.91
C LEU A 320 13.08 -1.17 11.42
N SER A 321 12.13 -1.40 12.32
CA SER A 321 10.71 -1.52 11.98
C SER A 321 10.12 -0.24 11.38
N LYS A 322 10.75 0.93 11.60
CA LYS A 322 10.36 2.19 10.96
C LYS A 322 10.77 2.28 9.49
N GLU A 323 11.65 1.39 9.04
CA GLU A 323 12.19 1.41 7.68
C GLU A 323 11.71 0.24 6.81
N THR A 324 11.08 -0.77 7.41
CA THR A 324 10.66 -1.98 6.70
C THR A 324 9.57 -2.78 7.43
N PHE A 325 8.66 -3.39 6.67
CA PHE A 325 7.69 -4.36 7.19
C PHE A 325 8.28 -5.74 7.48
N PHE A 326 9.54 -5.99 7.10
CA PHE A 326 10.25 -7.21 7.47
C PHE A 326 10.50 -7.35 8.98
N ILE A 327 10.29 -6.29 9.79
CA ILE A 327 10.18 -6.43 11.25
C ILE A 327 8.71 -6.50 11.63
N THR A 328 8.24 -7.71 11.92
CA THR A 328 6.81 -7.97 12.16
C THR A 328 6.43 -7.76 13.63
N PRO A 329 5.15 -7.50 13.96
CA PRO A 329 4.66 -7.44 15.33
C PRO A 329 4.92 -8.74 16.12
N GLU A 330 4.90 -9.88 15.42
CA GLU A 330 5.20 -11.18 16.02
C GLU A 330 6.64 -11.26 16.54
N MET A 331 7.61 -10.68 15.82
CA MET A 331 8.99 -10.56 16.31
C MET A 331 9.05 -9.65 17.55
N GLY A 332 8.28 -8.56 17.57
CA GLY A 332 8.12 -7.70 18.76
C GLY A 332 7.57 -8.46 19.97
N LYS A 333 6.62 -9.37 19.75
CA LYS A 333 6.08 -10.25 20.79
C LYS A 333 7.14 -11.22 21.31
N GLU A 334 7.91 -11.86 20.44
CA GLU A 334 9.00 -12.76 20.84
C GLU A 334 10.07 -12.03 21.66
N PHE A 335 10.45 -10.82 21.25
CA PHE A 335 11.32 -9.95 22.04
C PHE A 335 10.75 -9.68 23.44
N GLY A 336 9.45 -9.37 23.53
CA GLY A 336 8.76 -9.15 24.81
C GLY A 336 8.72 -10.40 25.69
N ILE A 337 8.48 -11.58 25.10
CA ILE A 337 8.55 -12.86 25.80
C ILE A 337 9.96 -13.07 26.34
N ALA A 338 11.00 -12.94 25.51
CA ALA A 338 12.38 -13.09 25.95
C ALA A 338 12.71 -12.14 27.11
N PHE A 339 12.38 -10.87 26.99
CA PHE A 339 12.64 -9.86 28.02
C PHE A 339 11.92 -10.16 29.35
N GLY A 340 10.65 -10.55 29.29
CA GLY A 340 9.85 -10.89 30.47
C GLY A 340 10.32 -12.19 31.15
N GLN A 341 10.74 -13.18 30.36
CA GLN A 341 11.29 -14.43 30.87
C GLN A 341 12.67 -14.22 31.51
N MET A 342 13.54 -13.40 30.91
CA MET A 342 14.80 -12.98 31.53
C MET A 342 14.57 -12.25 32.86
N ASN A 343 13.57 -11.36 32.93
CA ASN A 343 13.20 -10.69 34.18
C ASN A 343 12.78 -11.68 35.26
N SER A 344 11.94 -12.65 34.87
CA SER A 344 11.42 -13.67 35.78
C SER A 344 12.54 -14.60 36.25
N SER A 345 13.46 -15.00 35.36
CA SER A 345 14.65 -15.77 35.72
C SER A 345 15.51 -15.02 36.74
N LYS A 346 15.81 -13.74 36.50
CA LYS A 346 16.57 -12.89 37.42
C LYS A 346 15.96 -12.88 38.82
N SER A 347 14.66 -12.64 38.95
CA SER A 347 13.97 -12.67 40.25
C SER A 347 14.07 -14.05 40.91
N LYS A 348 13.90 -15.13 40.13
CA LYS A 348 14.00 -16.50 40.66
C LYS A 348 15.42 -16.87 41.10
N LEU A 349 16.46 -16.33 40.47
CA LEU A 349 17.84 -16.48 40.93
C LEU A 349 18.07 -15.78 42.28
N PHE A 350 17.54 -14.56 42.46
CA PHE A 350 17.60 -13.85 43.75
C PHE A 350 16.81 -14.58 44.85
N GLU A 351 15.65 -15.14 44.52
CA GLU A 351 14.84 -15.97 45.41
C GLU A 351 15.44 -17.36 45.68
N ARG A 352 16.59 -17.69 45.08
CA ARG A 352 17.25 -19.01 45.15
C ARG A 352 16.40 -20.16 44.60
N ASN A 353 15.43 -19.86 43.74
CA ASN A 353 14.62 -20.83 43.02
C ASN A 353 15.23 -21.14 41.64
N THR A 354 16.29 -21.95 41.64
CA THR A 354 17.04 -22.30 40.42
C THR A 354 16.20 -23.03 39.38
N LEU A 355 15.30 -23.92 39.79
CA LEU A 355 14.46 -24.71 38.88
C LEU A 355 13.56 -23.80 38.02
N SER A 356 12.84 -22.87 38.65
CA SER A 356 12.00 -21.92 37.91
C SER A 356 12.83 -20.93 37.09
N SER A 357 14.04 -20.57 37.55
CA SER A 357 14.94 -19.75 36.75
C SER A 357 15.31 -20.43 35.44
N VAL A 358 15.81 -21.68 35.51
CA VAL A 358 16.20 -22.50 34.35
C VAL A 358 15.07 -22.58 33.32
N GLN A 359 13.83 -22.84 33.76
CA GLN A 359 12.67 -22.88 32.86
C GLN A 359 12.40 -21.54 32.16
N ASN A 360 12.59 -20.42 32.85
CA ASN A 360 12.42 -19.10 32.26
C ASN A 360 13.57 -18.77 31.30
N GLN A 361 14.81 -19.17 31.63
CA GLN A 361 15.97 -19.02 30.76
C GLN A 361 15.82 -19.80 29.45
N GLU A 362 15.31 -21.04 29.50
CA GLU A 362 14.99 -21.85 28.32
C GLU A 362 13.94 -21.16 27.43
N LYS A 363 12.86 -20.63 28.02
CA LYS A 363 11.84 -19.89 27.27
C LYS A 363 12.41 -18.62 26.63
N ALA A 364 13.27 -17.89 27.34
CA ALA A 364 13.92 -16.70 26.80
C ALA A 364 14.80 -17.05 25.61
N MET A 365 15.62 -18.10 25.73
CA MET A 365 16.49 -18.60 24.67
C MET A 365 15.68 -19.04 23.43
N ASN A 366 14.58 -19.76 23.62
CA ASN A 366 13.70 -20.18 22.52
C ASN A 366 13.13 -18.97 21.76
N ALA A 367 12.63 -17.96 22.46
CA ALA A 367 12.09 -16.74 21.84
C ALA A 367 13.18 -15.95 21.06
N LEU A 368 14.40 -15.88 21.59
CA LEU A 368 15.54 -15.28 20.87
C LEU A 368 15.88 -16.05 19.59
N ASN A 369 15.91 -17.38 19.66
CA ASN A 369 16.22 -18.24 18.51
C ASN A 369 15.14 -18.16 17.43
N GLU A 370 13.86 -18.13 17.81
CA GLU A 370 12.76 -17.90 16.86
C GLU A 370 12.87 -16.53 16.18
N THR A 371 13.25 -15.49 16.94
CA THR A 371 13.48 -14.15 16.38
C THR A 371 14.65 -14.16 15.38
N ALA A 372 15.76 -14.83 15.71
CA ALA A 372 16.92 -14.99 14.84
C ALA A 372 16.55 -15.72 13.53
N ARG A 373 15.78 -16.81 13.62
CA ARG A 373 15.28 -17.56 12.46
C ARG A 373 14.47 -16.67 11.53
N LYS A 374 13.51 -15.91 12.08
CA LYS A 374 12.68 -14.97 11.30
C LYS A 374 13.51 -13.88 10.62
N ILE A 375 14.53 -13.35 11.29
CA ILE A 375 15.45 -12.39 10.66
C ILE A 375 16.17 -13.02 9.46
N ILE A 376 16.69 -14.24 9.59
CA ILE A 376 17.36 -14.94 8.49
C ILE A 376 16.40 -15.14 7.30
N GLU A 377 15.16 -15.58 7.57
CA GLU A 377 14.12 -15.74 6.55
C GLU A 377 13.82 -14.41 5.85
N ASN A 378 13.70 -13.31 6.60
CA ASN A 378 13.40 -12.00 6.04
C ASN A 378 14.58 -11.42 5.24
N ILE A 379 15.84 -11.66 5.66
CA ILE A 379 17.02 -11.32 4.84
C ILE A 379 16.96 -12.06 3.49
N LYS A 380 16.61 -13.36 3.52
CA LYS A 380 16.50 -14.17 2.30
C LYS A 380 15.42 -13.64 1.36
N LYS A 381 14.21 -13.43 1.87
CA LYS A 381 13.09 -12.86 1.10
C LYS A 381 13.41 -11.51 0.49
N MET A 382 14.02 -10.61 1.26
CA MET A 382 14.44 -9.29 0.79
C MET A 382 15.48 -9.35 -0.34
N ARG A 383 16.35 -10.36 -0.34
CA ARG A 383 17.31 -10.59 -1.43
C ARG A 383 16.65 -11.17 -2.67
N GLU A 384 15.66 -12.04 -2.50
CA GLU A 384 14.89 -12.64 -3.59
C GLU A 384 13.96 -11.61 -4.27
N SER A 385 13.34 -10.73 -3.49
CA SER A 385 12.38 -9.73 -3.98
C SER A 385 13.02 -8.42 -4.47
N GLU A 386 14.35 -8.26 -4.33
CA GLU A 386 15.13 -7.06 -4.64
C GLU A 386 14.58 -5.73 -4.07
N THR A 387 13.72 -5.82 -3.05
CA THR A 387 12.95 -4.71 -2.46
C THR A 387 13.09 -4.74 -0.95
N THR A 388 13.11 -3.57 -0.32
CA THR A 388 13.50 -3.47 1.09
C THR A 388 12.37 -3.05 2.02
N SER A 389 11.25 -2.59 1.48
CA SER A 389 10.05 -2.25 2.24
C SER A 389 9.24 -3.47 2.70
N GLY A 390 9.38 -4.62 2.02
CA GLY A 390 8.53 -5.80 2.23
C GLY A 390 7.15 -5.71 1.55
N TYR A 391 6.87 -4.61 0.85
CA TYR A 391 5.59 -4.40 0.16
C TYR A 391 5.44 -5.27 -1.09
N GLU A 392 6.54 -5.49 -1.84
CA GLU A 392 6.50 -6.36 -3.01
C GLU A 392 6.24 -7.82 -2.61
N GLU A 393 6.84 -8.31 -1.52
CA GLU A 393 6.52 -9.64 -0.98
C GLU A 393 5.03 -9.74 -0.63
N PHE A 394 4.43 -8.67 -0.09
CA PHE A 394 3.00 -8.64 0.17
C PHE A 394 2.18 -8.73 -1.14
N LEU A 395 2.53 -7.96 -2.17
CA LEU A 395 1.87 -8.02 -3.47
C LEU A 395 2.03 -9.39 -4.13
N GLU A 396 3.22 -9.98 -4.09
CA GLU A 396 3.51 -11.29 -4.64
C GLU A 396 2.72 -12.39 -3.93
N ARG A 397 2.66 -12.36 -2.59
CA ARG A 397 1.82 -13.28 -1.82
C ARG A 397 0.33 -13.10 -2.15
N MET A 398 -0.14 -11.87 -2.28
CA MET A 398 -1.51 -11.57 -2.72
C MET A 398 -1.78 -12.09 -4.14
N LYS A 399 -0.82 -11.95 -5.05
CA LYS A 399 -0.89 -12.45 -6.43
C LYS A 399 -0.97 -13.96 -6.44
N SER A 400 -0.10 -14.64 -5.69
CA SER A 400 -0.11 -16.11 -5.56
C SER A 400 -1.43 -16.62 -4.99
N ILE A 401 -1.99 -15.94 -3.98
CA ILE A 401 -3.33 -16.27 -3.43
C ILE A 401 -4.42 -16.09 -4.51
N SER A 402 -4.33 -15.03 -5.30
CA SER A 402 -5.29 -14.74 -6.38
C SER A 402 -5.21 -15.76 -7.52
N GLU A 403 -4.01 -16.19 -7.90
CA GLU A 403 -3.78 -17.23 -8.91
C GLU A 403 -4.34 -18.58 -8.44
N LYS A 404 -4.10 -18.94 -7.17
CA LYS A 404 -4.72 -20.12 -6.55
C LYS A 404 -6.25 -20.02 -6.57
N GLN A 405 -6.81 -18.86 -6.24
CA GLN A 405 -8.25 -18.64 -6.31
C GLN A 405 -8.78 -18.77 -7.75
N SER A 406 -8.05 -18.27 -8.74
CA SER A 406 -8.42 -18.42 -10.15
C SER A 406 -8.44 -19.89 -10.60
N SER A 407 -7.47 -20.69 -10.15
CA SER A 407 -7.45 -22.14 -10.41
C SER A 407 -8.66 -22.84 -9.79
N ILE A 408 -9.02 -22.49 -8.56
CA ILE A 408 -10.21 -23.04 -7.88
C ILE A 408 -11.49 -22.67 -8.64
N ASN A 409 -11.57 -21.45 -9.17
CA ASN A 409 -12.71 -21.00 -9.98
C ASN A 409 -12.86 -21.86 -11.25
N GLY A 410 -11.73 -22.23 -11.89
CA GLY A 410 -11.72 -23.15 -13.04
C GLY A 410 -12.26 -24.54 -12.66
N GLN A 411 -11.71 -25.16 -11.62
CA GLN A 411 -12.14 -26.48 -11.14
C GLN A 411 -13.63 -26.51 -10.77
N SER A 412 -14.12 -25.43 -10.16
CA SER A 412 -15.52 -25.31 -9.75
C SER A 412 -16.46 -25.07 -10.93
N MET A 413 -15.98 -24.39 -11.99
CA MET A 413 -16.72 -24.24 -13.25
C MET A 413 -16.85 -25.60 -13.97
N ASP A 414 -15.77 -26.37 -14.05
CA ASP A 414 -15.77 -27.71 -14.67
C ASP A 414 -16.70 -28.69 -13.93
N LEU A 415 -16.74 -28.59 -12.59
CA LEU A 415 -17.67 -29.31 -11.73
C LEU A 415 -19.14 -28.94 -11.97
N SER A 416 -19.40 -27.68 -12.34
CA SER A 416 -20.75 -27.19 -12.66
C SER A 416 -21.20 -27.55 -14.07
N LEU A 417 -20.28 -27.55 -15.04
CA LEU A 417 -20.53 -27.99 -16.42
C LEU A 417 -20.74 -29.51 -16.52
N GLY A 418 -20.54 -30.25 -15.43
CA GLY A 418 -20.79 -31.68 -15.36
C GLY A 418 -19.72 -32.52 -16.07
N GLN A 419 -18.58 -31.92 -16.41
CA GLN A 419 -17.47 -32.57 -17.12
C GLN A 419 -16.79 -33.70 -16.32
N PHE A 420 -17.06 -33.78 -15.01
CA PHE A 420 -16.60 -34.86 -14.14
C PHE A 420 -17.64 -35.98 -14.01
N LEU A 421 -17.19 -37.22 -14.25
CA LEU A 421 -17.89 -38.46 -13.90
C LEU A 421 -18.30 -38.46 -12.42
N ALA A 422 -19.46 -39.02 -12.10
CA ALA A 422 -20.03 -39.02 -10.73
C ALA A 422 -19.04 -39.51 -9.66
N GLN A 423 -18.25 -40.56 -9.95
CA GLN A 423 -17.23 -41.10 -9.04
C GLN A 423 -16.06 -40.14 -8.76
N LYS A 424 -15.77 -39.18 -9.64
CA LYS A 424 -14.67 -38.21 -9.45
C LYS A 424 -15.14 -36.90 -8.81
N ARG A 425 -16.45 -36.67 -8.68
CA ARG A 425 -17.00 -35.41 -8.17
C ARG A 425 -16.64 -35.16 -6.70
N ASP A 426 -16.77 -36.17 -5.85
CA ASP A 426 -16.55 -36.00 -4.40
C ASP A 426 -15.07 -35.70 -4.10
N GLY A 427 -14.15 -36.32 -4.85
CA GLY A 427 -12.72 -36.01 -4.76
C GLY A 427 -12.38 -34.57 -5.18
N VAL A 428 -13.03 -34.07 -6.23
CA VAL A 428 -12.86 -32.67 -6.69
C VAL A 428 -13.44 -31.68 -5.68
N ILE A 429 -14.60 -31.97 -5.09
CA ILE A 429 -15.21 -31.15 -4.04
C ILE A 429 -14.30 -31.07 -2.81
N GLY A 430 -13.80 -32.22 -2.34
CA GLY A 430 -12.84 -32.27 -1.24
C GLY A 430 -11.54 -31.50 -1.52
N SER A 431 -11.04 -31.59 -2.76
CA SER A 431 -9.87 -30.81 -3.20
C SER A 431 -10.15 -29.30 -3.16
N VAL A 432 -11.29 -28.85 -3.70
CA VAL A 432 -11.68 -27.43 -3.70
C VAL A 432 -11.83 -26.89 -2.27
N LEU A 433 -12.44 -27.66 -1.36
CA LEU A 433 -12.55 -27.31 0.07
C LEU A 433 -11.18 -27.17 0.74
N ASN A 434 -10.28 -28.13 0.52
CA ASN A 434 -8.94 -28.09 1.08
C ASN A 434 -8.14 -26.89 0.56
N GLN A 435 -8.25 -26.60 -0.73
CA GLN A 435 -7.60 -25.44 -1.34
C GLN A 435 -8.19 -24.11 -0.82
N GLN A 436 -9.50 -24.01 -0.64
CA GLN A 436 -10.16 -22.84 -0.03
C GLN A 436 -9.71 -22.61 1.42
N ASN A 437 -9.61 -23.67 2.21
CA ASN A 437 -9.05 -23.58 3.57
C ASN A 437 -7.57 -23.16 3.57
N GLY A 438 -6.79 -23.62 2.59
CA GLY A 438 -5.40 -23.18 2.38
C GLY A 438 -5.29 -21.70 2.05
N ILE A 439 -6.16 -21.19 1.17
CA ILE A 439 -6.25 -19.75 0.84
C ILE A 439 -6.62 -18.94 2.08
N LYS A 440 -7.63 -19.38 2.84
CA LYS A 440 -8.05 -18.73 4.09
C LYS A 440 -6.90 -18.58 5.07
N LYS A 441 -6.16 -19.67 5.33
CA LYS A 441 -5.00 -19.66 6.25
C LYS A 441 -3.88 -18.75 5.74
N SER A 442 -3.56 -18.81 4.45
CA SER A 442 -2.52 -17.98 3.83
C SER A 442 -2.88 -16.50 3.91
N LEU A 443 -4.15 -16.15 3.67
CA LEU A 443 -4.64 -14.79 3.78
C LEU A 443 -4.66 -14.29 5.23
N GLN A 444 -5.07 -15.13 6.19
CA GLN A 444 -5.00 -14.79 7.61
C GLN A 444 -3.56 -14.58 8.10
N GLN A 445 -2.62 -15.41 7.64
CA GLN A 445 -1.20 -15.25 7.95
C GLN A 445 -0.66 -13.94 7.36
N LEU A 446 -0.97 -13.66 6.09
CA LEU A 446 -0.60 -12.41 5.44
C LEU A 446 -1.19 -11.20 6.18
N MET A 447 -2.43 -11.29 6.64
CA MET A 447 -3.07 -10.25 7.44
C MET A 447 -2.41 -10.04 8.79
N LYS A 448 -1.88 -11.10 9.43
CA LYS A 448 -1.14 -11.02 10.70
C LYS A 448 0.26 -10.43 10.51
N GLU A 449 0.96 -10.85 9.46
CA GLU A 449 2.29 -10.35 9.13
C GLU A 449 2.27 -8.84 8.82
N PHE A 450 1.20 -8.38 8.18
CA PHE A 450 1.01 -6.98 7.80
C PHE A 450 -0.11 -6.27 8.59
N GLU A 451 -0.42 -6.76 9.79
CA GLU A 451 -1.57 -6.33 10.60
C GLU A 451 -1.56 -4.84 10.93
N ASN A 452 -0.38 -4.23 10.93
CA ASN A 452 -0.24 -2.82 11.28
C ASN A 452 -0.30 -1.90 10.04
N ASN A 453 -0.36 -2.43 8.81
CA ASN A 453 -0.31 -1.58 7.61
C ASN A 453 -1.65 -0.81 7.36
N PRO A 454 -1.64 0.54 7.32
CA PRO A 454 -2.84 1.35 7.03
C PRO A 454 -3.30 1.28 5.55
N ASN A 455 -2.41 0.85 4.65
CA ASN A 455 -2.70 0.77 3.22
C ASN A 455 -3.38 -0.53 2.80
N ILE A 456 -3.20 -1.59 3.59
CA ILE A 456 -3.98 -2.80 3.42
C ILE A 456 -5.35 -2.52 4.00
N SER A 457 -6.35 -2.36 3.12
CA SER A 457 -7.75 -2.32 3.53
C SER A 457 -8.08 -3.65 4.21
N LYS A 458 -7.90 -3.70 5.54
CA LYS A 458 -8.28 -4.85 6.39
C LYS A 458 -9.73 -5.23 6.12
N GLU A 459 -10.58 -4.27 5.79
CA GLU A 459 -11.96 -4.49 5.39
C GLU A 459 -12.11 -5.19 4.03
N SER A 460 -11.23 -4.88 3.06
CA SER A 460 -11.18 -5.59 1.77
C SER A 460 -10.73 -7.04 1.96
N LEU A 461 -9.67 -7.26 2.75
CA LEU A 461 -9.19 -8.61 3.07
C LEU A 461 -10.14 -9.39 4.00
N ASN A 462 -10.77 -8.74 4.98
CA ASN A 462 -11.83 -9.33 5.80
C ASN A 462 -13.07 -9.65 4.96
N GLY A 463 -13.40 -8.81 3.98
CA GLY A 463 -14.45 -9.07 3.00
C GLY A 463 -14.14 -10.30 2.16
N ILE A 464 -12.88 -10.49 1.75
CA ILE A 464 -12.41 -11.70 1.07
C ILE A 464 -12.54 -12.92 1.99
N LEU A 465 -12.09 -12.83 3.25
CA LEU A 465 -12.21 -13.91 4.24
C LEU A 465 -13.68 -14.33 4.49
N LYS A 466 -14.58 -13.37 4.66
CA LYS A 466 -16.02 -13.62 4.83
C LYS A 466 -16.60 -14.37 3.62
N GLU A 467 -16.23 -13.98 2.41
CA GLU A 467 -16.69 -14.67 1.20
C GLU A 467 -16.10 -16.09 1.09
N ILE A 468 -14.85 -16.31 1.52
CA ILE A 468 -14.24 -17.65 1.60
C ILE A 468 -15.01 -18.52 2.60
N ASP A 469 -15.33 -17.99 3.79
CA ASP A 469 -16.11 -18.70 4.81
C ASP A 469 -17.49 -19.12 4.30
N GLU A 470 -18.16 -18.21 3.59
CA GLU A 470 -19.43 -18.49 2.95
C GLU A 470 -19.30 -19.53 1.83
N VAL A 471 -18.22 -19.53 1.05
CA VAL A 471 -17.97 -20.56 0.03
C VAL A 471 -17.76 -21.92 0.66
N ILE A 472 -16.92 -22.02 1.71
CA ILE A 472 -16.68 -23.27 2.44
C ILE A 472 -17.99 -23.83 2.98
N LYS A 473 -18.77 -23.00 3.68
CA LYS A 473 -20.08 -23.37 4.22
C LYS A 473 -21.05 -23.84 3.14
N ASN A 474 -21.10 -23.15 1.99
CA ASN A 474 -21.97 -23.53 0.88
C ASN A 474 -21.57 -24.87 0.23
N ILE A 475 -20.28 -25.17 0.16
CA ILE A 475 -19.81 -26.46 -0.37
C ILE A 475 -20.12 -27.59 0.63
N GLU A 476 -19.90 -27.39 1.93
CA GLU A 476 -20.21 -28.37 2.98
C GLU A 476 -21.70 -28.68 3.09
N GLN A 477 -22.56 -27.68 2.87
CA GLN A 477 -24.02 -27.82 2.93
C GLN A 477 -24.64 -28.36 1.64
N GLY A 478 -23.84 -28.59 0.59
CA GLY A 478 -24.35 -29.05 -0.72
C GLY A 478 -25.23 -28.01 -1.43
N ASN A 479 -25.02 -26.72 -1.16
CA ASN A 479 -25.81 -25.63 -1.74
C ASN A 479 -25.57 -25.49 -3.25
N SER A 480 -26.46 -24.73 -3.92
CA SER A 480 -26.45 -24.58 -5.39
C SER A 480 -25.06 -24.25 -5.96
N LYS A 481 -24.63 -25.05 -6.96
CA LYS A 481 -23.34 -24.91 -7.66
C LYS A 481 -23.12 -23.50 -8.22
N GLN A 482 -24.20 -22.85 -8.68
CA GLN A 482 -24.14 -21.50 -9.22
C GLN A 482 -23.79 -20.46 -8.15
N THR A 483 -24.29 -20.63 -6.93
CA THR A 483 -23.99 -19.74 -5.79
C THR A 483 -22.53 -19.84 -5.39
N ILE A 484 -21.97 -21.06 -5.37
CA ILE A 484 -20.56 -21.32 -5.06
C ILE A 484 -19.65 -20.64 -6.10
N ILE A 485 -19.92 -20.82 -7.40
CA ILE A 485 -19.15 -20.18 -8.48
C ILE A 485 -19.21 -18.66 -8.43
N ASN A 486 -20.40 -18.09 -8.20
CA ASN A 486 -20.57 -16.64 -8.16
C ASN A 486 -19.77 -16.02 -7.01
N ARG A 487 -19.78 -16.65 -5.83
CA ARG A 487 -19.00 -16.19 -4.67
C ARG A 487 -17.50 -16.36 -4.90
N GLN A 488 -17.07 -17.46 -5.51
CA GLN A 488 -15.68 -17.68 -5.91
C GLN A 488 -15.15 -16.63 -6.91
N LYS A 489 -15.95 -16.24 -7.91
CA LYS A 489 -15.64 -15.11 -8.81
C LYS A 489 -15.57 -13.79 -8.06
N LYS A 490 -16.44 -13.59 -7.07
CA LYS A 490 -16.44 -12.39 -6.20
C LYS A 490 -15.21 -12.32 -5.30
N ILE A 491 -14.72 -13.45 -4.77
CA ILE A 491 -13.46 -13.54 -4.02
C ILE A 491 -12.31 -13.05 -4.90
N LEU A 492 -12.17 -13.59 -6.12
CA LEU A 492 -11.11 -13.19 -7.05
C LEU A 492 -11.21 -11.71 -7.45
N SER A 493 -12.42 -11.24 -7.76
CA SER A 493 -12.66 -9.82 -8.10
C SER A 493 -12.25 -8.90 -6.95
N ARG A 494 -12.62 -9.22 -5.70
CA ARG A 494 -12.20 -8.47 -4.52
C ARG A 494 -10.69 -8.51 -4.33
N MET A 495 -10.01 -9.64 -4.57
CA MET A 495 -8.55 -9.75 -4.47
C MET A 495 -7.84 -8.84 -5.49
N ILE A 496 -8.32 -8.83 -6.74
CA ILE A 496 -7.80 -7.97 -7.81
C ILE A 496 -8.07 -6.49 -7.48
N ASP A 497 -9.26 -6.17 -6.98
CA ASP A 497 -9.60 -4.82 -6.53
C ASP A 497 -8.71 -4.37 -5.37
N SER A 498 -8.40 -5.25 -4.41
CA SER A 498 -7.45 -4.96 -3.33
C SER A 498 -6.06 -4.64 -3.90
N GLN A 499 -5.55 -5.45 -4.83
CA GLN A 499 -4.25 -5.20 -5.48
C GLN A 499 -4.23 -3.85 -6.21
N LYS A 500 -5.29 -3.53 -6.97
CA LYS A 500 -5.39 -2.26 -7.69
C LYS A 500 -5.51 -1.06 -6.75
N SER A 501 -6.32 -1.14 -5.70
CA SER A 501 -6.48 -0.03 -4.74
C SER A 501 -5.19 0.27 -3.99
N LEU A 502 -4.38 -0.76 -3.73
CA LEU A 502 -3.04 -0.65 -3.15
C LEU A 502 -2.05 0.06 -4.08
N THR A 503 -2.12 -0.16 -5.39
CA THR A 503 -1.27 0.50 -6.40
C THR A 503 -1.73 1.94 -6.69
N ILE A 504 -3.04 2.17 -6.79
CA ILE A 504 -3.64 3.48 -7.18
C ILE A 504 -3.57 4.52 -6.06
N ARG A 505 -3.40 4.13 -4.79
CA ARG A 505 -3.22 5.10 -3.69
C ARG A 505 -1.97 5.99 -3.85
N GLY A 506 -0.98 5.57 -4.64
CA GLY A 506 0.18 6.40 -4.99
C GLY A 506 -0.08 7.52 -6.00
N GLU A 507 -1.15 7.45 -6.80
CA GLU A 507 -1.47 8.46 -7.83
C GLU A 507 -2.18 9.69 -7.26
N LYS A 508 -2.89 9.55 -6.14
CA LYS A 508 -3.78 10.59 -5.62
C LYS A 508 -3.11 11.82 -5.01
N GLU A 509 -1.79 11.82 -4.83
CA GLU A 509 -1.07 13.02 -4.37
C GLU A 509 -0.66 13.96 -5.52
N LYS A 510 -0.74 13.54 -6.79
CA LYS A 510 -0.34 14.41 -7.92
C LYS A 510 -1.44 15.33 -8.47
N GLU A 511 -2.72 15.13 -8.13
CA GLU A 511 -3.79 16.02 -8.59
C GLU A 511 -4.87 16.21 -7.53
N ARG A 512 -4.58 17.11 -6.59
CA ARG A 512 -5.60 17.92 -5.92
C ARG A 512 -5.06 19.31 -5.63
N THR A 513 -4.65 20.02 -6.68
CA THR A 513 -4.83 21.47 -6.67
C THR A 513 -6.32 21.69 -6.81
N SER A 514 -7.02 21.85 -5.69
CA SER A 514 -8.35 22.42 -5.68
C SER A 514 -8.23 23.79 -6.33
N ILE A 515 -8.58 23.90 -7.61
CA ILE A 515 -8.98 25.20 -8.13
C ILE A 515 -10.31 25.44 -7.45
N THR A 516 -10.29 26.25 -6.38
CA THR A 516 -11.52 26.83 -5.84
C THR A 516 -12.23 27.41 -7.05
N ALA A 517 -13.44 26.90 -7.36
CA ALA A 517 -14.24 27.47 -8.41
C ALA A 517 -14.38 28.96 -8.10
N GLN A 518 -13.71 29.81 -8.88
CA GLN A 518 -14.17 31.17 -8.99
C GLN A 518 -15.58 31.01 -9.56
N GLN A 519 -16.58 31.38 -8.75
CA GLN A 519 -17.91 31.70 -9.25
C GLN A 519 -17.73 32.77 -10.31
N LYS A 520 -17.50 32.36 -11.55
CA LYS A 520 -17.96 33.14 -12.69
C LYS A 520 -19.46 32.87 -12.71
N GLU A 521 -20.24 33.91 -12.42
CA GLU A 521 -21.67 33.95 -12.71
C GLU A 521 -21.87 33.40 -14.13
N TYR A 522 -22.41 32.20 -14.22
CA TYR A 522 -22.77 31.53 -15.47
C TYR A 522 -24.26 31.75 -15.77
N ASP A 523 -24.83 32.84 -15.26
CA ASP A 523 -26.25 33.16 -15.41
C ASP A 523 -26.55 34.03 -16.64
N GLU A 524 -25.56 34.51 -17.38
CA GLU A 524 -25.79 35.34 -18.58
C GLU A 524 -25.59 34.63 -19.94
N ILE A 525 -25.03 33.42 -20.00
CA ILE A 525 -24.79 32.76 -21.31
C ILE A 525 -25.96 31.88 -21.75
N MET A 526 -26.84 31.43 -20.85
CA MET A 526 -28.04 30.68 -21.22
C MET A 526 -29.13 31.52 -21.90
N LYS A 527 -28.92 32.83 -22.10
CA LYS A 527 -29.85 33.72 -22.82
C LYS A 527 -29.32 34.26 -24.16
N SER A 528 -28.14 33.84 -24.60
CA SER A 528 -27.63 34.27 -25.91
C SER A 528 -27.53 33.08 -26.85
N ASN A 529 -28.25 33.15 -27.97
CA ASN A 529 -28.14 32.27 -29.13
C ASN A 529 -26.68 32.12 -29.56
N THR A 530 -25.97 31.18 -28.94
CA THR A 530 -24.57 30.90 -29.21
C THR A 530 -24.52 29.63 -30.04
N ASN A 531 -24.05 29.80 -31.27
CA ASN A 531 -23.94 28.77 -32.31
C ASN A 531 -23.51 27.41 -31.74
N ASN A 532 -24.23 26.36 -32.16
CA ASN A 532 -24.04 24.97 -31.76
C ASN A 532 -22.56 24.51 -31.82
N ASP A 533 -21.76 25.10 -32.71
CA ASP A 533 -20.33 24.80 -32.86
C ASP A 533 -19.48 25.17 -31.64
N GLN A 534 -19.74 26.29 -30.96
CA GLN A 534 -18.96 26.72 -29.79
C GLN A 534 -19.24 25.85 -28.56
N THR A 535 -20.48 25.40 -28.41
CA THR A 535 -20.85 24.50 -27.30
C THR A 535 -20.30 23.09 -27.53
N ASN A 536 -20.31 22.61 -28.79
CA ASN A 536 -19.69 21.34 -29.14
C ASN A 536 -18.18 21.35 -28.94
N LEU A 537 -17.51 22.46 -29.25
CA LEU A 537 -16.08 22.66 -28.98
C LEU A 537 -15.76 22.56 -27.48
N ILE A 538 -16.57 23.17 -26.61
CA ILE A 538 -16.37 23.11 -25.15
C ILE A 538 -16.54 21.67 -24.62
N ILE A 539 -17.52 20.92 -25.13
CA ILE A 539 -17.75 19.52 -24.75
C ILE A 539 -16.62 18.62 -25.25
N ILE A 540 -16.11 18.87 -26.46
CA ILE A 540 -14.98 18.15 -27.04
C ILE A 540 -13.67 18.45 -26.28
N ASP A 541 -13.44 19.70 -25.89
CA ASP A 541 -12.26 20.09 -25.10
C ASP A 541 -12.29 19.47 -23.71
N ALA A 542 -13.44 19.49 -23.03
CA ALA A 542 -13.63 18.81 -21.75
C ALA A 542 -13.46 17.28 -21.87
N MET A 543 -13.92 16.68 -22.98
CA MET A 543 -13.70 15.25 -23.26
C MET A 543 -12.20 14.96 -23.46
N ASN A 544 -11.49 15.79 -24.22
CA ASN A 544 -10.07 15.62 -24.49
C ASN A 544 -9.22 15.81 -23.23
N GLU A 545 -9.59 16.75 -22.36
CA GLU A 545 -8.98 16.96 -21.05
C GLU A 545 -9.19 15.74 -20.15
N ALA A 546 -10.42 15.23 -20.06
CA ALA A 546 -10.72 14.01 -19.31
C ALA A 546 -9.99 12.77 -19.87
N LEU A 547 -9.84 12.65 -21.19
CA LEU A 547 -9.10 11.54 -21.81
C LEU A 547 -7.57 11.65 -21.62
N SER A 548 -7.08 12.84 -21.29
CA SER A 548 -5.65 13.10 -21.03
C SER A 548 -5.18 12.71 -19.63
N SER A 549 -6.12 12.46 -18.71
CA SER A 549 -5.87 12.09 -17.31
C SER A 549 -5.52 10.60 -17.07
N GLY A 550 -4.98 9.91 -18.08
CA GLY A 550 -4.34 8.59 -17.88
C GLY A 550 -5.27 7.39 -17.63
N PHE A 551 -6.58 7.50 -17.90
CA PHE A 551 -7.54 6.41 -17.67
C PHE A 551 -7.24 5.14 -18.50
N SER A 552 -7.62 3.96 -18.00
CA SER A 552 -7.53 2.70 -18.76
C SER A 552 -8.38 2.74 -20.04
N ILE A 553 -8.05 1.91 -21.03
CA ILE A 553 -8.74 1.86 -22.34
C ILE A 553 -10.26 1.64 -22.19
N GLU A 554 -10.68 0.84 -21.21
CA GLU A 554 -12.09 0.61 -20.89
C GLU A 554 -12.78 1.87 -20.33
N TYR A 555 -12.09 2.64 -19.48
CA TYR A 555 -12.62 3.90 -18.94
C TYR A 555 -12.61 5.01 -19.99
N GLN A 556 -11.58 5.09 -20.85
CA GLN A 556 -11.56 6.00 -21.99
C GLN A 556 -12.75 5.74 -22.93
N LYS A 557 -13.14 4.47 -23.14
CA LYS A 557 -14.35 4.12 -23.89
C LYS A 557 -15.63 4.62 -23.20
N MET A 558 -15.70 4.55 -21.87
CA MET A 558 -16.84 5.08 -21.11
C MET A 558 -16.91 6.60 -21.14
N ILE A 559 -15.77 7.29 -20.98
CA ILE A 559 -15.65 8.75 -21.08
C ILE A 559 -16.10 9.21 -22.47
N ARG A 560 -15.59 8.57 -23.54
CA ARG A 560 -16.06 8.83 -24.91
C ARG A 560 -17.55 8.59 -25.06
N ARG A 561 -18.10 7.50 -24.53
CA ARG A 561 -19.54 7.22 -24.59
C ARG A 561 -20.37 8.29 -23.88
N TYR A 562 -19.92 8.77 -22.73
CA TYR A 562 -20.60 9.80 -21.96
C TYR A 562 -20.60 11.15 -22.69
N PHE A 563 -19.45 11.66 -23.12
CA PHE A 563 -19.39 12.93 -23.84
C PHE A 563 -20.04 12.85 -25.23
N ASN A 564 -19.93 11.72 -25.94
CA ASN A 564 -20.66 11.49 -27.18
C ASN A 564 -22.18 11.40 -26.96
N SER A 565 -22.64 10.89 -25.81
CA SER A 565 -24.06 10.92 -25.45
C SER A 565 -24.53 12.35 -25.19
N MET A 566 -23.70 13.23 -24.61
CA MET A 566 -24.04 14.65 -24.46
C MET A 566 -24.14 15.36 -25.82
N LEU A 567 -23.28 15.00 -26.77
CA LEU A 567 -23.34 15.52 -28.14
C LEU A 567 -24.58 15.01 -28.91
N THR A 568 -24.96 13.74 -28.72
CA THR A 568 -26.13 13.13 -29.41
C THR A 568 -27.47 13.43 -28.73
N THR A 569 -27.52 13.51 -27.40
CA THR A 569 -28.74 13.90 -26.67
C THR A 569 -29.16 15.33 -27.01
N LYS A 570 -28.21 16.21 -27.35
CA LYS A 570 -28.51 17.57 -27.80
C LYS A 570 -29.06 17.62 -29.24
N LEU A 571 -28.50 16.82 -30.16
CA LEU A 571 -29.04 16.65 -31.52
C LEU A 571 -30.50 16.14 -31.52
N ILE A 572 -30.86 15.29 -30.55
CA ILE A 572 -32.23 14.76 -30.40
C ILE A 572 -33.20 15.80 -29.80
N ILE A 573 -32.70 16.78 -29.05
CA ILE A 573 -33.52 17.88 -28.52
C ILE A 573 -33.80 18.89 -29.63
N ASP A 574 -32.78 19.26 -30.43
CA ASP A 574 -32.94 20.16 -31.57
C ASP A 574 -33.85 19.56 -32.68
N GLU A 575 -33.80 18.23 -32.94
CA GLU A 575 -34.72 17.56 -33.89
C GLU A 575 -36.18 17.45 -33.39
N LYS A 576 -36.41 17.54 -32.07
CA LYS A 576 -37.77 17.49 -31.50
C LYS A 576 -38.46 18.86 -31.52
N ASP A 577 -37.70 19.94 -31.36
CA ASP A 577 -38.25 21.30 -31.45
C ASP A 577 -38.60 21.67 -32.91
N ASP A 578 -37.88 21.13 -33.90
CA ASP A 578 -38.17 21.34 -35.33
C ASP A 578 -39.38 20.53 -35.86
N LYS A 579 -39.87 19.53 -35.11
CA LYS A 579 -41.06 18.73 -35.45
C LYS A 579 -42.34 19.16 -34.72
N SER A 580 -42.29 20.24 -33.95
CA SER A 580 -43.46 20.83 -33.28
C SER A 580 -44.01 22.09 -33.96
N ASN A 581 -43.55 22.41 -35.17
CA ASN A 581 -44.02 23.54 -35.98
C ASN A 581 -44.40 23.12 -37.42
N ASP A 582 -45.22 22.08 -37.56
CA ASP A 582 -46.07 21.85 -38.74
C ASP A 582 -47.47 21.39 -38.31
#